data_AF-A0A2C9L0Q9-F1
#
_entry.id   AF-A0A2C9L0Q9-F1
#
_cell.length_a   1.000
_cell.length_b   1.000
_cell.length_c   1.000
_cell.angle_alpha   90.00
_cell.angle_beta   90.00
_cell.angle_gamma   90.00
#
_symmetry.space_group_name_H-M   'P 1'
#
loop_
_entity.id
_entity.type
_entity.pdbx_description
1 polymer ?
#
loop_
_entity_poly.entity_id
_entity_poly.type
_entity_poly.pdbx_seq_one_letter_code
_entity_poly.pdbx_strand_id
1 'polypeptide(L)'
;MEEWKLVLCAVLLGVTLLVVTLLCICTKRKSEQQRLEQRNLEQGRSEQERLEQQRFEQRRPLQQVLPQQQALWEQQRLNQEYQICSEQQNLKQQRQQQQLQRLEQQRLEQQRLEQQRLQKQRLEQQRLEHQRLQKQRLEQQRLDQQKLEQLRLEQERLQQQRLKQQQILEQQSFQQQRKEQERFEHPRFQQRRLIPDTILNENKERQAFDEYEFWEENEVDEYESEDEKEKENVSGEIELKAERRERSRYRSRQRNRRSRSRSRHRNDPTKTLDLHNLSVSDATKQFLEFLEAMEHEYYCSNYRRFNRFIHIITGRGLHSENNIPRIKPAVEKYLRENGYQYEWKNSGGMVTIDLFKTLCPEIQ
;
A
#
# COMPACT_ATOMS: atom_id res chain seq x y z
N MET A 1 -102.55 86.49 -52.18
CA MET A 1 -101.28 85.70 -52.22
C MET A 1 -101.04 84.88 -50.95
N GLU A 2 -102.04 84.59 -50.11
CA GLU A 2 -101.84 83.98 -48.78
C GLU A 2 -102.24 82.49 -48.69
N GLU A 3 -103.18 82.00 -49.50
CA GLU A 3 -103.73 80.63 -49.37
C GLU A 3 -102.75 79.49 -49.69
N TRP A 4 -101.85 79.69 -50.65
CA TRP A 4 -100.85 78.68 -51.02
C TRP A 4 -99.85 78.37 -49.89
N LYS A 5 -99.64 79.30 -48.96
CA LYS A 5 -98.74 79.11 -47.81
C LYS A 5 -99.29 78.07 -46.83
N LEU A 6 -100.61 78.03 -46.61
CA LEU A 6 -101.25 77.08 -45.71
C LEU A 6 -101.22 75.66 -46.25
N VAL A 7 -101.50 75.49 -47.55
CA VAL A 7 -101.42 74.18 -48.23
C VAL A 7 -99.98 73.67 -48.21
N LEU A 8 -99.00 74.53 -48.51
CA LEU A 8 -97.60 74.17 -48.45
C LEU A 8 -97.17 73.77 -47.03
N CYS A 9 -97.66 74.48 -46.01
CA CYS A 9 -97.38 74.17 -44.60
C CYS A 9 -97.99 72.83 -44.17
N ALA A 10 -99.23 72.53 -44.57
CA ALA A 10 -99.88 71.25 -44.29
C ALA A 10 -99.16 70.07 -44.98
N VAL A 11 -98.71 70.25 -46.22
CA VAL A 11 -97.92 69.24 -46.95
C VAL A 11 -96.56 69.03 -46.27
N LEU A 12 -95.87 70.09 -45.87
CA LEU A 12 -94.60 69.99 -45.13
C LEU A 12 -94.78 69.30 -43.77
N LEU A 13 -95.87 69.59 -43.03
CA LEU A 13 -96.19 68.90 -41.78
C LEU A 13 -96.54 67.42 -42.01
N GLY A 14 -97.27 67.08 -43.07
CA GLY A 14 -97.57 65.70 -43.44
C GLY A 14 -96.31 64.91 -43.81
N VAL A 15 -95.42 65.51 -44.62
CA VAL A 15 -94.13 64.91 -45.00
C VAL A 15 -93.22 64.73 -43.78
N THR A 16 -93.16 65.71 -42.87
CA THR A 16 -92.34 65.59 -41.65
C THR A 16 -92.87 64.52 -40.70
N LEU A 17 -94.19 64.40 -40.50
CA LEU A 17 -94.79 63.32 -39.71
C LEU A 17 -94.53 61.94 -40.34
N LEU A 18 -94.60 61.82 -41.66
CA LEU A 18 -94.28 60.58 -42.37
C LEU A 18 -92.80 60.22 -42.23
N VAL A 19 -91.89 61.20 -42.32
CA VAL A 19 -90.45 60.98 -42.10
C VAL A 19 -90.17 60.57 -40.64
N VAL A 20 -90.80 61.22 -39.65
CA VAL A 20 -90.64 60.88 -38.23
C VAL A 20 -91.17 59.47 -37.92
N THR A 21 -92.32 59.10 -38.46
CA THR A 21 -92.89 57.75 -38.26
C THR A 21 -92.04 56.67 -38.93
N LEU A 22 -91.55 56.89 -40.15
CA LEU A 22 -90.62 55.97 -40.81
C LEU A 22 -89.29 55.85 -40.06
N LEU A 23 -88.73 56.95 -39.56
CA LEU A 23 -87.53 56.93 -38.70
C LEU A 23 -87.78 56.16 -37.40
N CYS A 24 -88.96 56.29 -36.79
CA CYS A 24 -89.36 55.55 -35.59
C CYS A 24 -89.48 54.04 -35.87
N ILE A 25 -90.08 53.64 -37.01
CA ILE A 25 -90.16 52.23 -37.43
C ILE A 25 -88.77 51.67 -37.73
N CYS A 26 -87.92 52.42 -38.42
CA CYS A 26 -86.55 52.01 -38.73
C CYS A 26 -85.68 51.85 -37.46
N THR A 27 -85.78 52.77 -36.51
CA THR A 27 -85.07 52.68 -35.23
C THR A 27 -85.58 51.52 -34.38
N LYS A 28 -86.90 51.29 -34.34
CA LYS A 28 -87.49 50.13 -33.65
C LYS A 28 -87.03 48.81 -34.28
N ARG A 29 -87.08 48.68 -35.61
CA ARG A 29 -86.61 47.49 -36.34
C ARG A 29 -85.11 47.23 -36.12
N LYS A 30 -84.28 48.28 -36.12
CA LYS A 30 -82.85 48.17 -35.80
C LYS A 30 -82.62 47.71 -34.36
N SER A 31 -83.40 48.22 -33.40
CA SER A 31 -83.31 47.79 -31.99
C SER A 31 -83.77 46.34 -31.78
N GLU A 32 -84.78 45.88 -32.52
CA GLU A 32 -85.26 44.50 -32.47
C GLU A 32 -84.25 43.53 -33.11
N GLN A 33 -83.62 43.92 -34.23
CA GLN A 33 -82.52 43.17 -34.83
C GLN A 33 -81.34 43.03 -33.86
N GLN A 34 -80.94 44.12 -33.19
CA GLN A 34 -79.88 44.07 -32.18
C GLN A 34 -80.22 43.15 -31.00
N ARG A 35 -81.48 43.14 -30.53
CA ARG A 35 -81.92 42.23 -29.46
C ARG A 35 -81.88 40.76 -29.89
N LEU A 36 -82.24 40.46 -31.15
CA LEU A 36 -82.18 39.10 -31.68
C LEU A 36 -80.73 38.63 -31.86
N GLU A 37 -79.84 39.50 -32.35
CA GLU A 37 -78.41 39.22 -32.43
C GLU A 37 -77.81 38.94 -31.04
N GLN A 38 -78.16 39.75 -30.04
CA GLN A 38 -77.75 39.51 -28.65
C GLN A 38 -78.24 38.16 -28.11
N ARG A 39 -79.52 37.82 -28.33
CA ARG A 39 -80.06 36.51 -27.92
C ARG A 39 -79.37 35.34 -28.60
N ASN A 40 -79.08 35.45 -29.90
CA ASN A 40 -78.38 34.39 -30.64
C ASN A 40 -76.94 34.22 -30.14
N LEU A 41 -76.25 35.32 -29.81
CA LEU A 41 -74.92 35.27 -29.22
C LEU A 41 -74.94 34.66 -27.80
N GLU A 42 -75.93 35.01 -26.98
CA GLU A 42 -76.12 34.43 -25.65
C GLU A 42 -76.44 32.93 -25.70
N GLN A 43 -77.29 32.51 -26.64
CA GLN A 43 -77.58 31.10 -26.89
C GLN A 43 -76.34 30.35 -27.36
N GLY A 44 -75.59 30.91 -28.33
CA GLY A 44 -74.34 30.32 -28.79
C GLY A 44 -73.29 30.19 -27.69
N ARG A 45 -73.18 31.19 -26.80
CA ARG A 45 -72.30 31.13 -25.63
C ARG A 45 -72.75 30.06 -24.63
N SER A 46 -74.06 29.97 -24.35
CA SER A 46 -74.61 28.96 -23.44
C SER A 46 -74.42 27.53 -23.97
N GLU A 47 -74.54 27.33 -25.28
CA GLU A 47 -74.24 26.05 -25.94
C GLU A 47 -72.76 25.70 -25.88
N GLN A 48 -71.87 26.67 -26.09
CA GLN A 48 -70.42 26.48 -25.92
C GLN A 48 -70.08 26.07 -24.49
N GLU A 49 -70.64 26.75 -23.49
CA GLU A 49 -70.43 26.43 -22.07
C GLU A 49 -70.92 25.01 -21.73
N ARG A 50 -72.06 24.57 -22.27
CA ARG A 50 -72.55 23.18 -22.10
C ARG A 50 -71.63 22.15 -22.73
N LEU A 51 -71.15 22.40 -23.95
CA LEU A 51 -70.22 21.49 -24.63
C LEU A 51 -68.87 21.43 -23.89
N GLU A 52 -68.42 22.54 -23.31
CA GLU A 52 -67.23 22.56 -22.46
C GLU A 52 -67.41 21.76 -21.18
N GLN A 53 -68.56 21.88 -20.51
CA GLN A 53 -68.88 21.09 -19.33
C GLN A 53 -68.90 19.59 -19.65
N GLN A 54 -69.51 19.19 -20.77
CA GLN A 54 -69.52 17.79 -21.21
C GLN A 54 -68.09 17.29 -21.50
N ARG A 55 -67.25 18.08 -22.19
CA ARG A 55 -65.84 17.73 -22.43
C ARG A 55 -65.06 17.60 -21.11
N PHE A 56 -65.34 18.45 -20.13
CA PHE A 56 -64.71 18.39 -18.82
C PHE A 56 -65.12 17.14 -18.05
N GLU A 57 -66.40 16.80 -18.04
CA GLU A 57 -66.90 15.56 -17.41
C GLU A 57 -66.31 14.30 -18.05
N GLN A 58 -66.17 14.28 -19.38
CA GLN A 58 -65.49 13.18 -20.08
C GLN A 58 -63.99 13.08 -19.76
N ARG A 59 -63.31 14.20 -19.50
CA ARG A 59 -61.87 14.22 -19.13
C ARG A 59 -61.62 13.89 -17.65
N ARG A 60 -62.59 14.14 -16.77
CA ARG A 60 -62.47 13.99 -15.32
C ARG A 60 -61.99 12.59 -14.86
N PRO A 61 -62.53 11.45 -15.36
CA PRO A 61 -62.04 10.13 -14.96
C PRO A 61 -60.61 9.85 -15.46
N LEU A 62 -60.26 10.30 -16.67
CA LEU A 62 -58.89 10.16 -17.21
C LEU A 62 -57.88 10.95 -16.38
N GLN A 63 -58.28 12.11 -15.87
CA GLN A 63 -57.43 12.97 -15.04
C GLN A 63 -57.13 12.39 -13.67
N GLN A 64 -57.99 11.50 -13.14
CA GLN A 64 -57.79 10.84 -11.84
C GLN A 64 -57.06 9.50 -11.94
N VAL A 65 -57.22 8.78 -13.05
CA VAL A 65 -56.61 7.46 -13.27
C VAL A 65 -55.15 7.57 -13.66
N LEU A 66 -54.76 8.60 -14.41
CA LEU A 66 -53.37 8.78 -14.87
C LEU A 66 -52.36 8.91 -13.72
N PRO A 67 -52.61 9.74 -12.68
CA PRO A 67 -51.70 9.86 -11.54
C PRO A 67 -51.63 8.57 -10.70
N GLN A 68 -52.73 7.83 -10.57
CA GLN A 68 -52.74 6.56 -9.83
C GLN A 68 -51.92 5.48 -10.54
N GLN A 69 -52.03 5.39 -11.87
CA GLN A 69 -51.20 4.46 -12.64
C GLN A 69 -49.73 4.85 -12.60
N GLN A 70 -49.41 6.14 -12.70
CA GLN A 70 -48.03 6.64 -12.58
C GLN A 70 -47.42 6.30 -11.22
N ALA A 71 -48.17 6.51 -10.12
CA ALA A 71 -47.71 6.15 -8.78
C ALA A 71 -47.44 4.65 -8.61
N LEU A 72 -48.27 3.78 -9.23
CA LEU A 72 -48.05 2.33 -9.21
C LEU A 72 -46.77 1.95 -9.97
N TRP A 73 -46.55 2.53 -11.15
CA TRP A 73 -45.34 2.32 -11.95
C TRP A 73 -44.09 2.80 -11.21
N GLU A 74 -44.17 3.95 -10.55
CA GLU A 74 -43.08 4.48 -9.71
C GLU A 74 -42.80 3.56 -8.53
N GLN A 75 -43.83 3.06 -7.86
CA GLN A 75 -43.67 2.09 -6.76
C GLN A 75 -43.00 0.80 -7.24
N GLN A 76 -43.42 0.27 -8.39
CA GLN A 76 -42.80 -0.93 -8.98
C GLN A 76 -41.33 -0.69 -9.34
N ARG A 77 -41.01 0.47 -9.95
CA ARG A 77 -39.64 0.85 -10.25
C ARG A 77 -38.78 0.95 -8.99
N LEU A 78 -39.26 1.62 -7.95
CA LEU A 78 -38.55 1.75 -6.68
C LEU A 78 -38.31 0.38 -6.03
N ASN A 79 -39.29 -0.53 -6.09
CA ASN A 79 -39.12 -1.90 -5.60
C ASN A 79 -38.04 -2.67 -6.37
N GLN A 80 -38.00 -2.53 -7.71
CA GLN A 80 -36.95 -3.14 -8.54
C GLN A 80 -35.58 -2.54 -8.24
N GLU A 81 -35.48 -1.22 -8.14
CA GLU A 81 -34.23 -0.52 -7.79
C GLU A 81 -33.71 -0.95 -6.41
N TYR A 82 -34.61 -1.11 -5.43
CA TYR A 82 -34.26 -1.64 -4.10
C TYR A 82 -33.76 -3.09 -4.16
N GLN A 83 -34.43 -3.96 -4.92
CA GLN A 83 -33.99 -5.35 -5.11
C GLN A 83 -32.59 -5.42 -5.71
N ILE A 84 -32.34 -4.67 -6.79
CA ILE A 84 -31.03 -4.61 -7.45
C ILE A 84 -29.96 -4.10 -6.49
N CYS A 85 -30.26 -3.06 -5.71
CA CYS A 85 -29.31 -2.52 -4.74
C CYS A 85 -28.96 -3.55 -3.65
N SER A 86 -29.97 -4.25 -3.11
CA SER A 86 -29.80 -5.31 -2.12
C SER A 86 -28.96 -6.48 -2.68
N GLU A 87 -29.24 -6.92 -3.90
CA GLU A 87 -28.49 -7.99 -4.57
C GLU A 87 -27.03 -7.59 -4.79
N GLN A 88 -26.78 -6.36 -5.26
CA GLN A 88 -25.43 -5.84 -5.43
C GLN A 88 -24.65 -5.78 -4.11
N GLN A 89 -25.30 -5.39 -3.01
CA GLN A 89 -24.69 -5.42 -1.68
C GLN A 89 -24.35 -6.86 -1.25
N ASN A 90 -25.26 -7.81 -1.43
CA ASN A 90 -25.02 -9.21 -1.10
C ASN A 90 -23.86 -9.79 -1.92
N LEU A 91 -23.80 -9.49 -3.22
CA LEU A 91 -22.69 -9.87 -4.11
C LEU A 91 -21.36 -9.24 -3.70
N LYS A 92 -21.35 -8.00 -3.21
CA LYS A 92 -20.15 -7.36 -2.66
C LYS A 92 -19.69 -8.07 -1.38
N GLN A 93 -20.60 -8.35 -0.46
CA GLN A 93 -20.29 -9.07 0.78
C GLN A 93 -19.78 -10.49 0.50
N GLN A 94 -20.41 -11.22 -0.43
CA GLN A 94 -19.99 -12.56 -0.81
C GLN A 94 -18.58 -12.56 -1.42
N ARG A 95 -18.27 -11.58 -2.30
CA ARG A 95 -16.91 -11.41 -2.84
C ARG A 95 -15.89 -11.12 -1.75
N GLN A 96 -16.21 -10.27 -0.78
CA GLN A 96 -15.33 -9.99 0.36
C GLN A 96 -15.09 -11.25 1.21
N GLN A 97 -16.14 -12.02 1.51
CA GLN A 97 -16.01 -13.28 2.25
C GLN A 97 -15.14 -14.29 1.50
N GLN A 98 -15.32 -14.44 0.18
CA GLN A 98 -14.48 -15.30 -0.64
C GLN A 98 -13.01 -14.84 -0.67
N GLN A 99 -12.76 -13.54 -0.73
CA GLN A 99 -11.41 -12.99 -0.65
C GLN A 99 -10.75 -13.28 0.70
N LEU A 100 -11.48 -13.09 1.81
CA LEU A 100 -10.98 -13.41 3.14
C LEU A 100 -10.66 -14.90 3.29
N GLN A 101 -11.55 -15.78 2.81
CA GLN A 101 -11.32 -17.23 2.82
C GLN A 101 -10.07 -17.62 2.01
N ARG A 102 -9.88 -17.03 0.83
CA ARG A 102 -8.67 -17.27 0.01
C ARG A 102 -7.40 -16.81 0.72
N LEU A 103 -7.44 -15.64 1.36
CA LEU A 103 -6.31 -15.11 2.11
C LEU A 103 -5.97 -16.01 3.32
N GLU A 104 -7.00 -16.49 4.02
CA GLU A 104 -6.84 -17.40 5.16
C GLU A 104 -6.26 -18.76 4.73
N GLN A 105 -6.76 -19.33 3.63
CA GLN A 105 -6.20 -20.54 3.03
C GLN A 105 -4.73 -20.37 2.64
N GLN A 106 -4.38 -19.26 1.99
CA GLN A 106 -2.99 -18.96 1.64
C GLN A 106 -2.08 -18.84 2.88
N ARG A 107 -2.56 -18.21 3.95
CA ARG A 107 -1.80 -18.11 5.21
C ARG A 107 -1.57 -19.49 5.85
N LEU A 108 -2.60 -20.33 5.89
CA LEU A 108 -2.50 -21.71 6.40
C LEU A 108 -1.52 -22.55 5.57
N GLU A 109 -1.55 -22.45 4.25
CA GLU A 109 -0.62 -23.14 3.36
C GLU A 109 0.82 -22.67 3.55
N GLN A 110 1.05 -21.36 3.65
CA GLN A 110 2.37 -20.79 3.94
C GLN A 110 2.91 -21.31 5.28
N GLN A 111 2.07 -21.30 6.32
CA GLN A 111 2.45 -21.80 7.64
C GLN A 111 2.81 -23.31 7.61
N ARG A 112 2.05 -24.12 6.86
CA ARG A 112 2.34 -25.56 6.68
C ARG A 112 3.67 -25.78 5.95
N LEU A 113 3.93 -25.03 4.88
CA LEU A 113 5.19 -25.10 4.13
C LEU A 113 6.38 -24.69 4.99
N GLU A 114 6.24 -23.65 5.80
CA GLU A 114 7.27 -23.18 6.72
C GLU A 114 7.57 -24.22 7.81
N GLN A 115 6.53 -24.80 8.43
CA GLN A 115 6.69 -25.90 9.39
C GLN A 115 7.40 -27.10 8.77
N GLN A 116 7.04 -27.48 7.53
CA GLN A 116 7.69 -28.59 6.83
C GLN A 116 9.16 -28.29 6.52
N ARG A 117 9.50 -27.05 6.14
CA ARG A 117 10.90 -26.61 5.93
C ARG A 117 11.70 -26.70 7.23
N LEU A 118 11.16 -26.20 8.33
CA LEU A 118 11.82 -26.24 9.63
C LEU A 118 12.05 -27.69 10.12
N GLN A 119 11.05 -28.57 9.94
CA GLN A 119 11.20 -29.99 10.27
C GLN A 119 12.30 -30.66 9.43
N LYS A 120 12.34 -30.42 8.11
CA LYS A 120 13.39 -30.94 7.24
C LYS A 120 14.78 -30.46 7.69
N GLN A 121 14.92 -29.17 7.99
CA GLN A 121 16.17 -28.58 8.47
C GLN A 121 16.63 -29.20 9.80
N ARG A 122 15.71 -29.41 10.75
CA ARG A 122 16.02 -30.08 12.02
C ARG A 122 16.49 -31.53 11.82
N LEU A 123 15.82 -32.28 10.94
CA LEU A 123 16.21 -33.65 10.65
C LEU A 123 17.59 -33.72 9.98
N GLU A 124 17.88 -32.79 9.07
CA GLU A 124 19.18 -32.69 8.41
C GLU A 124 20.30 -32.34 9.38
N GLN A 125 20.06 -31.38 10.28
CA GLN A 125 20.99 -31.04 11.37
C GLN A 125 21.27 -32.25 12.27
N GLN A 126 20.24 -32.99 12.69
CA GLN A 126 20.41 -34.20 13.50
C GLN A 126 21.23 -35.28 12.76
N ARG A 127 21.03 -35.46 11.44
CA ARG A 127 21.81 -36.40 10.64
C ARG A 127 23.29 -36.00 10.56
N LEU A 128 23.57 -34.72 10.32
CA LEU A 128 24.92 -34.17 10.28
C LEU A 128 25.62 -34.33 11.64
N GLU A 129 24.93 -34.04 12.74
CA GLU A 129 25.46 -34.21 14.08
C GLU A 129 25.75 -35.67 14.41
N HIS A 130 24.83 -36.59 14.09
CA HIS A 130 25.04 -38.02 14.26
C HIS A 130 26.25 -38.51 13.45
N GLN A 131 26.40 -38.05 12.20
CA GLN A 131 27.55 -38.39 11.35
C GLN A 131 28.87 -37.87 11.92
N ARG A 132 28.90 -36.64 12.47
CA ARG A 132 30.07 -36.07 13.15
C ARG A 132 30.47 -36.90 14.37
N LEU A 133 29.50 -37.25 15.22
CA LEU A 133 29.74 -38.05 16.42
C LEU A 133 30.26 -39.46 16.06
N GLN A 134 29.71 -40.10 15.02
CA GLN A 134 30.21 -41.39 14.55
C GLN A 134 31.66 -41.30 14.03
N LYS A 135 31.99 -40.27 13.23
CA LYS A 135 33.36 -40.06 12.76
C LYS A 135 34.34 -39.86 13.93
N GLN A 136 33.96 -39.03 14.91
CA GLN A 136 34.79 -38.78 16.09
C GLN A 136 35.03 -40.05 16.91
N ARG A 137 34.00 -40.90 17.10
CA ARG A 137 34.16 -42.19 17.78
C ARG A 137 35.09 -43.14 17.02
N LEU A 138 34.98 -43.20 15.70
CA LEU A 138 35.85 -44.05 14.87
C LEU A 138 37.30 -43.57 14.93
N GLU A 139 37.54 -42.26 14.92
CA GLU A 139 38.87 -41.67 15.07
C GLU A 139 39.47 -41.94 16.45
N GLN A 140 38.70 -41.77 17.53
CA GLN A 140 39.12 -42.15 18.88
C GLN A 140 39.51 -43.63 18.97
N GLN A 141 38.68 -44.52 18.41
CA GLN A 141 38.96 -45.96 18.42
C GLN A 141 40.25 -46.30 17.65
N ARG A 142 40.53 -45.61 16.53
CA ARG A 142 41.78 -45.77 15.76
C ARG A 142 43.00 -45.29 16.55
N LEU A 143 42.89 -44.13 17.21
CA LEU A 143 43.94 -43.59 18.08
C LEU A 143 44.25 -44.54 19.24
N ASP A 144 43.22 -45.09 19.89
CA ASP A 144 43.39 -46.02 21.00
C ASP A 144 44.02 -47.35 20.54
N GLN A 145 43.64 -47.86 19.37
CA GLN A 145 44.29 -49.03 18.76
C GLN A 145 45.77 -48.77 18.47
N GLN A 146 46.10 -47.61 17.88
CA GLN A 146 47.50 -47.23 17.62
C GLN A 146 48.32 -47.14 18.92
N LYS A 147 47.76 -46.55 19.98
CA LYS A 147 48.43 -46.50 21.30
C LYS A 147 48.67 -47.89 21.89
N LEU A 148 47.68 -48.78 21.79
CA LEU A 148 47.80 -50.16 22.28
C LEU A 148 48.87 -50.93 21.51
N GLU A 149 48.95 -50.74 20.19
CA GLU A 149 49.94 -51.37 19.33
C GLU A 149 51.36 -50.84 19.61
N GLN A 150 51.51 -49.53 19.81
CA GLN A 150 52.78 -48.93 20.24
C GLN A 150 53.26 -49.50 21.59
N LEU A 151 52.37 -49.62 22.58
CA LEU A 151 52.66 -50.23 23.88
C LEU A 151 53.10 -51.70 23.75
N ARG A 152 52.48 -52.48 22.86
CA ARG A 152 52.88 -53.87 22.59
C ARG A 152 54.28 -53.95 21.97
N LEU A 153 54.54 -53.13 20.95
CA LEU A 153 55.86 -53.06 20.30
C LEU A 153 56.95 -52.63 21.30
N GLU A 154 56.64 -51.70 22.20
CA GLU A 154 57.57 -51.26 23.24
C GLU A 154 57.84 -52.38 24.27
N GLN A 155 56.81 -53.10 24.71
CA GLN A 155 56.97 -54.28 25.58
C GLN A 155 57.82 -55.37 24.92
N GLU A 156 57.59 -55.68 23.65
CA GLU A 156 58.40 -56.64 22.89
C GLU A 156 59.86 -56.19 22.78
N ARG A 157 60.12 -54.91 22.50
CA ARG A 157 61.48 -54.35 22.49
C ARG A 157 62.16 -54.49 23.85
N LEU A 158 61.45 -54.21 24.94
CA LEU A 158 61.97 -54.34 26.30
C LEU A 158 62.29 -55.81 26.64
N GLN A 159 61.43 -56.75 26.23
CA GLN A 159 61.67 -58.19 26.40
C GLN A 159 62.88 -58.66 25.58
N GLN A 160 63.00 -58.26 24.32
CA GLN A 160 64.18 -58.57 23.51
C GLN A 160 65.46 -58.00 24.12
N GLN A 161 65.41 -56.79 24.68
CA GLN A 161 66.55 -56.19 25.35
C GLN A 161 66.95 -56.97 26.61
N ARG A 162 65.97 -57.43 27.41
CA ARG A 162 66.22 -58.31 28.57
C ARG A 162 66.84 -59.64 28.16
N LEU A 163 66.31 -60.30 27.13
CA LEU A 163 66.86 -61.55 26.60
C LEU A 163 68.30 -61.37 26.09
N LYS A 164 68.57 -60.28 25.35
CA LYS A 164 69.94 -59.95 24.91
C LYS A 164 70.87 -59.71 26.09
N GLN A 165 70.44 -58.98 27.11
CA GLN A 165 71.23 -58.78 28.34
C GLN A 165 71.51 -60.11 29.03
N GLN A 166 70.53 -61.00 29.13
CA GLN A 166 70.68 -62.31 29.75
C GLN A 166 71.69 -63.18 28.97
N GLN A 167 71.61 -63.17 27.63
CA GLN A 167 72.59 -63.84 26.77
C GLN A 167 74.01 -63.26 26.91
N ILE A 168 74.14 -61.94 27.01
CA ILE A 168 75.44 -61.28 27.24
C ILE A 168 76.00 -61.69 28.60
N LEU A 169 75.17 -61.72 29.65
CA LEU A 169 75.57 -62.16 30.99
C LEU A 169 76.00 -63.64 31.00
N GLU A 170 75.27 -64.52 30.32
CA GLU A 170 75.67 -65.93 30.15
C GLU A 170 76.97 -66.08 29.36
N GLN A 171 77.16 -65.31 28.28
CA GLN A 171 78.44 -65.30 27.56
C GLN A 171 79.58 -64.80 28.46
N GLN A 172 79.34 -63.76 29.26
CA GLN A 172 80.33 -63.24 30.20
C GLN A 172 80.65 -64.25 31.30
N SER A 173 79.66 -64.95 31.86
CA SER A 173 79.89 -65.99 32.86
C SER A 173 80.67 -67.18 32.27
N PHE A 174 80.34 -67.62 31.05
CA PHE A 174 81.08 -68.65 30.33
C PHE A 174 82.52 -68.21 30.03
N GLN A 175 82.73 -66.95 29.62
CA GLN A 175 84.07 -66.39 29.42
C GLN A 175 84.86 -66.26 30.73
N GLN A 176 84.22 -65.88 31.83
CA GLN A 176 84.84 -65.84 33.16
C GLN A 176 85.25 -67.24 33.59
N GLN A 177 84.40 -68.25 33.40
CA GLN A 177 84.70 -69.64 33.72
C GLN A 177 85.86 -70.18 32.87
N ARG A 178 85.90 -69.85 31.57
CA ARG A 178 87.06 -70.14 30.70
C ARG A 178 88.33 -69.43 31.18
N LYS A 179 88.25 -68.16 31.54
CA LYS A 179 89.39 -67.39 32.08
C LYS A 179 89.86 -67.90 33.44
N GLU A 180 88.97 -68.42 34.29
CA GLU A 180 89.32 -69.08 35.55
C GLU A 180 90.01 -70.41 35.31
N GLN A 181 89.52 -71.21 34.35
CA GLN A 181 90.21 -72.43 33.91
C GLN A 181 91.60 -72.12 33.33
N GLU A 182 91.71 -71.13 32.43
CA GLU A 182 92.98 -70.68 31.86
C GLU A 182 93.91 -70.06 32.94
N ARG A 183 93.37 -69.44 34.00
CA ARG A 183 94.13 -68.94 35.16
C ARG A 183 94.63 -70.07 36.07
N PHE A 184 93.93 -71.21 36.13
CA PHE A 184 94.42 -72.41 36.80
C PHE A 184 95.55 -73.10 36.02
N GLU A 185 95.61 -72.96 34.69
CA GLU A 185 96.65 -73.60 33.85
C GLU A 185 97.95 -72.79 33.70
N HIS A 186 98.00 -71.51 34.07
CA HIS A 186 99.21 -70.69 33.97
C HIS A 186 99.48 -69.79 35.19
N PRO A 187 100.47 -70.12 36.05
CA PRO A 187 100.99 -69.17 37.00
C PRO A 187 102.15 -68.40 36.36
N ARG A 188 102.05 -67.06 36.26
CA ARG A 188 103.25 -66.23 36.13
C ARG A 188 103.25 -64.99 37.00
N PHE A 189 104.46 -64.81 37.52
CA PHE A 189 104.97 -63.90 38.52
C PHE A 189 104.93 -62.42 38.14
N GLN A 190 105.00 -61.61 39.19
CA GLN A 190 105.02 -60.14 39.29
C GLN A 190 105.93 -59.40 38.30
N GLN A 191 105.54 -58.17 37.93
CA GLN A 191 106.39 -57.01 38.28
C GLN A 191 105.62 -55.68 38.41
N ARG A 192 106.12 -54.90 39.36
CA ARG A 192 105.62 -53.66 39.96
C ARG A 192 106.26 -52.44 39.28
N ARG A 193 105.53 -51.34 39.10
CA ARG A 193 106.07 -49.98 39.27
C ARG A 193 104.95 -48.96 39.59
N LEU A 194 105.33 -47.93 40.32
CA LEU A 194 104.55 -47.03 41.18
C LEU A 194 104.63 -45.56 40.68
N ILE A 195 103.49 -44.84 40.75
CA ILE A 195 103.22 -43.43 41.22
C ILE A 195 103.86 -42.25 40.42
N PRO A 196 103.41 -40.95 40.42
CA PRO A 196 102.23 -40.22 40.99
C PRO A 196 101.43 -39.20 40.11
N ASP A 197 100.22 -38.89 40.60
CA ASP A 197 99.50 -37.62 40.85
C ASP A 197 99.37 -36.40 39.89
N THR A 198 98.09 -35.98 39.80
CA THR A 198 97.48 -34.63 39.76
C THR A 198 97.56 -33.75 38.51
N ILE A 199 96.39 -33.25 38.04
CA ILE A 199 95.87 -31.87 38.20
C ILE A 199 94.58 -31.69 37.34
N LEU A 200 93.60 -31.00 37.93
CA LEU A 200 92.44 -30.24 37.41
C LEU A 200 92.24 -30.13 35.88
N ASN A 201 91.00 -30.25 35.36
CA ASN A 201 90.07 -29.12 35.24
C ASN A 201 88.76 -29.50 34.52
N GLU A 202 87.65 -29.01 35.09
CA GLU A 202 86.44 -28.44 34.48
C GLU A 202 85.81 -28.91 33.14
N ASN A 203 84.47 -28.85 33.19
CA ASN A 203 83.50 -28.38 32.19
C ASN A 203 82.71 -29.42 31.37
N LYS A 204 81.37 -29.40 31.66
CA LYS A 204 80.24 -29.26 30.71
C LYS A 204 80.01 -30.47 29.77
N GLU A 205 78.82 -31.03 29.54
CA GLU A 205 77.45 -30.50 29.50
C GLU A 205 76.45 -31.62 29.82
N ARG A 206 75.39 -31.31 30.57
CA ARG A 206 74.14 -32.08 30.58
C ARG A 206 73.15 -31.33 29.70
N GLN A 207 72.58 -31.99 28.71
CA GLN A 207 71.37 -31.53 28.02
C GLN A 207 70.34 -32.65 28.08
N ALA A 208 69.23 -32.36 28.79
CA ALA A 208 67.90 -32.92 28.57
C ALA A 208 66.98 -32.36 29.66
N PHE A 209 66.06 -31.45 29.33
CA PHE A 209 64.65 -31.53 29.74
C PHE A 209 63.79 -30.43 29.10
N ASP A 210 62.78 -30.90 28.37
CA ASP A 210 61.38 -30.50 28.17
C ASP A 210 60.88 -29.05 28.14
N GLU A 211 59.73 -28.99 27.47
CA GLU A 211 59.01 -27.91 26.83
C GLU A 211 57.67 -27.65 27.56
N TYR A 212 57.19 -26.40 27.46
CA TYR A 212 55.79 -25.93 27.41
C TYR A 212 55.05 -25.23 28.59
N GLU A 213 54.16 -24.33 28.10
CA GLU A 213 53.45 -23.11 28.57
C GLU A 213 52.46 -23.12 29.75
N PHE A 214 52.20 -21.91 30.30
CA PHE A 214 51.05 -21.55 31.15
C PHE A 214 50.68 -20.03 31.07
N TRP A 215 49.43 -19.75 30.65
CA TRP A 215 48.52 -18.55 30.60
C TRP A 215 48.95 -17.06 30.53
N GLU A 216 48.25 -16.34 29.64
CA GLU A 216 48.07 -14.87 29.51
C GLU A 216 47.15 -14.27 30.59
N GLU A 217 47.41 -13.00 30.96
CA GLU A 217 46.56 -12.16 31.81
C GLU A 217 46.30 -10.79 31.12
N ASN A 218 45.10 -10.23 31.36
CA ASN A 218 44.50 -9.07 30.69
C ASN A 218 44.69 -7.72 31.46
N GLU A 219 44.35 -6.62 30.76
CA GLU A 219 43.72 -5.37 31.25
C GLU A 219 44.55 -4.13 31.68
N VAL A 220 44.92 -3.33 30.66
CA VAL A 220 44.54 -1.92 30.30
C VAL A 220 44.04 -0.87 31.34
N ASP A 221 44.82 0.23 31.35
CA ASP A 221 44.60 1.70 31.48
C ASP A 221 43.99 2.42 32.70
N GLU A 222 44.78 3.38 33.19
CA GLU A 222 44.43 4.52 34.06
C GLU A 222 45.10 5.78 33.48
N TYR A 223 44.35 6.87 33.21
CA TYR A 223 44.87 8.25 33.13
C TYR A 223 43.75 9.32 33.24
N GLU A 224 44.03 10.36 34.03
CA GLU A 224 43.13 11.48 34.43
C GLU A 224 43.15 12.71 33.49
N SER A 225 42.09 13.53 33.61
CA SER A 225 42.10 15.00 33.93
C SER A 225 41.38 16.00 32.98
N GLU A 226 40.51 16.79 33.65
CA GLU A 226 40.16 18.23 33.54
C GLU A 226 39.67 18.90 32.24
N ASP A 227 38.48 19.54 32.29
CA ASP A 227 38.36 21.01 32.20
C ASP A 227 36.89 21.52 32.29
N GLU A 228 36.62 22.38 33.28
CA GLU A 228 35.50 23.32 33.34
C GLU A 228 36.07 24.75 33.43
N LYS A 229 35.70 25.63 32.49
CA LYS A 229 35.44 27.09 32.67
C LYS A 229 35.23 27.78 31.33
N GLU A 230 34.04 28.37 31.15
CA GLU A 230 33.80 29.71 30.58
C GLU A 230 32.31 29.87 30.23
N LYS A 231 31.55 30.47 31.15
CA LYS A 231 30.23 31.05 30.89
C LYS A 231 30.18 32.39 31.60
N GLU A 232 30.33 33.48 30.85
CA GLU A 232 29.70 34.79 31.10
C GLU A 232 30.26 35.83 30.13
N ASN A 233 29.72 35.92 28.91
CA ASN A 233 29.65 37.18 28.15
C ASN A 233 28.86 37.12 26.82
N VAL A 234 27.73 36.40 26.76
CA VAL A 234 26.92 36.36 25.52
C VAL A 234 25.41 36.44 25.80
N SER A 235 24.99 37.25 26.77
CA SER A 235 23.56 37.33 27.16
C SER A 235 22.76 38.31 26.29
N GLY A 236 23.27 39.50 25.97
CA GLY A 236 22.46 40.55 25.30
C GLY A 236 22.30 40.43 23.78
N GLU A 237 23.30 39.89 23.08
CA GLU A 237 23.25 39.78 21.61
C GLU A 237 22.43 38.58 21.10
N ILE A 238 22.29 37.54 21.93
CA ILE A 238 21.50 36.35 21.62
C ILE A 238 20.01 36.68 21.63
N GLU A 239 19.57 37.55 22.55
CA GLU A 239 18.15 37.82 22.79
C GLU A 239 17.53 38.67 21.66
N LEU A 240 18.21 39.72 21.19
CA LEU A 240 17.79 40.52 20.02
C LEU A 240 17.83 39.73 18.69
N LYS A 241 18.79 38.83 18.52
CA LYS A 241 18.84 37.90 17.37
C LYS A 241 17.74 36.83 17.49
N ALA A 242 17.37 36.40 18.70
CA ALA A 242 16.29 35.46 18.96
C ALA A 242 14.92 36.07 18.64
N GLU A 243 14.65 37.32 19.05
CA GLU A 243 13.38 38.00 18.73
C GLU A 243 13.20 38.30 17.23
N ARG A 244 14.26 38.75 16.53
CA ARG A 244 14.19 38.91 15.07
C ARG A 244 13.95 37.57 14.37
N ARG A 245 14.56 36.48 14.86
CA ARG A 245 14.30 35.11 14.39
C ARG A 245 12.88 34.68 14.68
N GLU A 246 12.33 34.97 15.86
CA GLU A 246 10.95 34.67 16.26
C GLU A 246 9.92 35.39 15.40
N ARG A 247 10.09 36.69 15.15
CA ARG A 247 9.18 37.49 14.31
C ARG A 247 9.22 37.04 12.85
N SER A 248 10.40 36.67 12.34
CA SER A 248 10.57 36.08 11.01
C SER A 248 9.98 34.65 10.93
N ARG A 249 10.11 33.85 11.99
CA ARG A 249 9.46 32.54 12.14
C ARG A 249 7.94 32.67 12.25
N TYR A 250 7.41 33.70 12.91
CA TYR A 250 5.97 33.95 13.02
C TYR A 250 5.37 34.39 11.68
N ARG A 251 5.98 35.35 10.98
CA ARG A 251 5.57 35.74 9.61
C ARG A 251 5.71 34.58 8.63
N SER A 252 6.77 33.78 8.75
CA SER A 252 6.93 32.54 8.00
C SER A 252 5.87 31.51 8.38
N ARG A 253 5.52 31.32 9.65
CA ARG A 253 4.44 30.42 10.10
C ARG A 253 3.07 30.87 9.61
N GLN A 254 2.81 32.17 9.50
CA GLN A 254 1.54 32.71 8.97
C GLN A 254 1.44 32.60 7.44
N ARG A 255 2.53 32.90 6.71
CA ARG A 255 2.64 32.59 5.26
C ARG A 255 2.53 31.08 5.01
N ASN A 256 3.22 30.28 5.82
CA ASN A 256 3.22 28.82 5.73
C ASN A 256 1.89 28.22 6.22
N ARG A 257 1.10 28.87 7.09
CA ARG A 257 -0.29 28.47 7.40
C ARG A 257 -1.22 28.71 6.21
N ARG A 258 -1.16 29.88 5.57
CA ARG A 258 -1.95 30.18 4.35
C ARG A 258 -1.51 29.33 3.15
N SER A 259 -0.21 29.06 3.02
CA SER A 259 0.33 28.13 2.02
C SER A 259 0.02 26.68 2.36
N ARG A 260 0.00 26.27 3.64
CA ARG A 260 -0.41 24.92 4.08
C ARG A 260 -1.89 24.66 3.83
N SER A 261 -2.77 25.65 3.99
CA SER A 261 -4.18 25.48 3.61
C SER A 261 -4.37 25.28 2.09
N ARG A 262 -3.47 25.84 1.26
CA ARG A 262 -3.45 25.62 -0.19
C ARG A 262 -2.65 24.38 -0.64
N SER A 263 -1.63 23.97 0.12
CA SER A 263 -0.73 22.84 -0.17
C SER A 263 -1.15 21.52 0.50
N ARG A 264 -1.99 21.53 1.54
CA ARG A 264 -2.58 20.30 2.13
C ARG A 264 -3.47 19.54 1.14
N HIS A 265 -3.83 20.16 0.02
CA HIS A 265 -4.57 19.52 -1.06
C HIS A 265 -3.68 18.97 -2.19
N ARG A 266 -2.36 19.22 -2.18
CA ARG A 266 -1.47 18.83 -3.30
C ARG A 266 -0.67 17.55 -3.05
N ASN A 267 -0.40 17.19 -1.78
CA ASN A 267 0.49 16.08 -1.42
C ASN A 267 -0.11 15.22 -0.30
N ASP A 268 -1.39 14.87 -0.40
CA ASP A 268 -1.94 13.80 0.45
C ASP A 268 -1.61 12.45 -0.22
N PRO A 269 -0.71 11.62 0.35
CA PRO A 269 -0.34 10.36 -0.25
C PRO A 269 -1.52 9.39 -0.36
N THR A 270 -2.57 9.58 0.44
CA THR A 270 -3.80 8.76 0.37
C THR A 270 -4.65 9.05 -0.87
N LYS A 271 -4.50 10.25 -1.46
CA LYS A 271 -5.26 10.72 -2.63
C LYS A 271 -4.44 10.71 -3.92
N THR A 272 -3.26 10.11 -3.87
CA THR A 272 -2.34 10.04 -5.00
C THR A 272 -2.12 8.58 -5.37
N LEU A 273 -2.48 8.20 -6.59
CA LEU A 273 -2.21 6.87 -7.13
C LEU A 273 -1.06 6.94 -8.12
N ASP A 274 -0.12 6.01 -8.01
CA ASP A 274 1.02 5.92 -8.92
C ASP A 274 0.95 4.68 -9.82
N LEU A 275 0.95 4.90 -11.14
CA LEU A 275 0.77 3.89 -12.17
C LEU A 275 1.99 3.76 -13.11
N HIS A 276 3.04 4.58 -12.95
CA HIS A 276 4.05 4.80 -14.01
C HIS A 276 4.88 3.57 -14.43
N ASN A 277 4.88 2.49 -13.66
CA ASN A 277 5.62 1.25 -13.95
C ASN A 277 4.72 0.03 -14.20
N LEU A 278 3.42 0.24 -14.37
CA LEU A 278 2.46 -0.86 -14.56
C LEU A 278 2.19 -1.13 -16.04
N SER A 279 1.75 -2.36 -16.33
CA SER A 279 1.17 -2.67 -17.64
C SER A 279 -0.12 -1.86 -17.84
N VAL A 280 -0.53 -1.62 -19.08
CA VAL A 280 -1.78 -0.87 -19.35
C VAL A 280 -2.98 -1.55 -18.69
N SER A 281 -3.04 -2.89 -18.70
CA SER A 281 -4.10 -3.68 -18.07
C SER A 281 -4.11 -3.53 -16.55
N ASP A 282 -2.95 -3.63 -15.92
CA ASP A 282 -2.86 -3.54 -14.45
C ASP A 282 -3.09 -2.10 -13.98
N ALA A 283 -2.59 -1.13 -14.75
CA ALA A 283 -2.78 0.29 -14.49
C ALA A 283 -4.25 0.69 -14.57
N THR A 284 -5.00 0.23 -15.59
CA THR A 284 -6.43 0.53 -15.70
C THR A 284 -7.22 -0.11 -14.58
N LYS A 285 -6.92 -1.37 -14.21
CA LYS A 285 -7.58 -2.03 -13.09
C LYS A 285 -7.36 -1.28 -11.77
N GLN A 286 -6.11 -0.96 -11.44
CA GLN A 286 -5.79 -0.22 -10.20
C GLN A 286 -6.39 1.19 -10.22
N PHE A 287 -6.39 1.85 -11.37
CA PHE A 287 -7.02 3.15 -11.54
C PHE A 287 -8.53 3.10 -11.22
N LEU A 288 -9.25 2.10 -11.74
CA LEU A 288 -10.68 1.94 -11.51
C LEU A 288 -10.98 1.61 -10.04
N GLU A 289 -10.26 0.66 -9.44
CA GLU A 289 -10.42 0.29 -8.03
C GLU A 289 -10.16 1.48 -7.10
N PHE A 290 -9.13 2.28 -7.40
CA PHE A 290 -8.81 3.49 -6.65
C PHE A 290 -9.86 4.57 -6.83
N LEU A 291 -10.34 4.79 -8.06
CA LEU A 291 -11.36 5.79 -8.33
C LEU A 291 -12.67 5.47 -7.59
N GLU A 292 -13.14 4.22 -7.64
CA GLU A 292 -14.32 3.78 -6.91
C GLU A 292 -14.18 3.97 -5.39
N ALA A 293 -13.00 3.65 -4.84
CA ALA A 293 -12.73 3.83 -3.42
C ALA A 293 -12.79 5.32 -3.01
N MET A 294 -12.20 6.20 -3.82
CA MET A 294 -12.18 7.64 -3.57
C MET A 294 -13.55 8.30 -3.76
N GLU A 295 -14.34 7.85 -4.73
CA GLU A 295 -15.74 8.28 -4.88
C GLU A 295 -16.58 7.92 -3.67
N HIS A 296 -16.42 6.68 -3.17
CA HIS A 296 -17.09 6.23 -1.96
C HIS A 296 -16.68 7.05 -0.74
N GLU A 297 -15.38 7.35 -0.57
CA GLU A 297 -14.90 8.21 0.51
C GLU A 297 -15.46 9.64 0.41
N TYR A 298 -15.51 10.20 -0.80
CA TYR A 298 -16.09 11.52 -1.04
C TYR A 298 -17.58 11.55 -0.67
N TYR A 299 -18.34 10.52 -1.04
CA TYR A 299 -19.74 10.37 -0.67
C TYR A 299 -19.94 10.24 0.85
N CYS A 300 -19.21 9.32 1.50
CA CYS A 300 -19.29 9.11 2.95
C CYS A 300 -18.84 10.34 3.75
N SER A 301 -17.98 11.19 3.19
CA SER A 301 -17.56 12.45 3.81
C SER A 301 -18.64 13.55 3.77
N ASN A 302 -19.81 13.28 3.18
CA ASN A 302 -20.86 14.25 2.87
C ASN A 302 -20.35 15.37 1.94
N TYR A 303 -19.72 14.97 0.82
CA TYR A 303 -19.24 15.88 -0.23
C TYR A 303 -18.29 16.98 0.26
N ARG A 304 -17.45 16.66 1.27
CA ARG A 304 -16.50 17.62 1.80
C ARG A 304 -15.50 18.02 0.72
N ARG A 305 -15.29 19.34 0.57
CA ARG A 305 -14.35 19.93 -0.40
C ARG A 305 -12.93 19.35 -0.32
N PHE A 306 -12.52 18.89 0.87
CA PHE A 306 -11.22 18.24 1.07
C PHE A 306 -11.07 16.91 0.31
N ASN A 307 -12.16 16.16 0.12
CA ASN A 307 -12.16 14.84 -0.53
C ASN A 307 -12.56 14.89 -2.01
N ARG A 308 -12.69 16.10 -2.58
CA ARG A 308 -13.17 16.29 -3.95
C ARG A 308 -12.12 16.01 -5.02
N PHE A 309 -10.84 16.23 -4.72
CA PHE A 309 -9.77 16.14 -5.71
C PHE A 309 -8.83 14.97 -5.43
N ILE A 310 -8.46 14.25 -6.49
CA ILE A 310 -7.48 13.16 -6.46
C ILE A 310 -6.41 13.37 -7.52
N HIS A 311 -5.26 12.69 -7.36
CA HIS A 311 -4.11 12.79 -8.24
C HIS A 311 -3.69 11.42 -8.75
N ILE A 312 -3.46 11.27 -10.05
CA ILE A 312 -3.00 10.02 -10.66
C ILE A 312 -1.71 10.30 -11.43
N ILE A 313 -0.68 9.49 -11.20
CA ILE A 313 0.61 9.57 -11.88
C ILE A 313 0.65 8.47 -12.93
N THR A 314 0.49 8.82 -14.20
CA THR A 314 0.51 7.86 -15.32
C THR A 314 1.89 7.69 -15.93
N GLY A 315 2.85 8.54 -15.54
CA GLY A 315 4.20 8.58 -16.10
C GLY A 315 4.27 9.35 -17.44
N ARG A 316 5.49 9.77 -17.80
CA ARG A 316 5.77 10.56 -19.03
C ARG A 316 6.10 9.72 -20.26
N GLY A 317 6.16 8.39 -20.12
CA GLY A 317 6.53 7.48 -21.23
C GLY A 317 8.04 7.33 -21.44
N LEU A 318 8.91 7.89 -20.60
CA LEU A 318 10.37 7.87 -20.77
C LEU A 318 11.03 6.47 -20.81
N HIS A 319 10.29 5.42 -20.42
CA HIS A 319 10.79 4.04 -20.32
C HIS A 319 10.01 3.05 -21.21
N SER A 320 9.07 3.55 -22.03
CA SER A 320 8.33 2.73 -23.01
C SER A 320 8.99 2.80 -24.39
N GLU A 321 8.86 1.74 -25.20
CA GLU A 321 9.27 1.76 -26.62
C GLU A 321 8.74 3.03 -27.30
N ASN A 322 9.66 3.82 -27.88
CA ASN A 322 9.43 5.09 -28.57
C ASN A 322 9.05 6.30 -27.69
N ASN A 323 9.24 6.25 -26.36
CA ASN A 323 8.93 7.34 -25.42
C ASN A 323 7.43 7.74 -25.35
N ILE A 324 6.51 6.85 -25.73
CA ILE A 324 5.08 7.16 -25.80
C ILE A 324 4.36 6.75 -24.51
N PRO A 325 3.70 7.68 -23.78
CA PRO A 325 2.96 7.33 -22.58
C PRO A 325 1.73 6.45 -22.91
N ARG A 326 1.78 5.17 -22.53
CA ARG A 326 0.73 4.17 -22.88
C ARG A 326 -0.49 4.22 -21.95
N ILE A 327 -0.30 4.60 -20.67
CA ILE A 327 -1.36 4.62 -19.66
C ILE A 327 -2.21 5.89 -19.77
N LYS A 328 -1.57 7.02 -20.08
CA LYS A 328 -2.22 8.32 -20.28
C LYS A 328 -3.47 8.27 -21.18
N PRO A 329 -3.42 7.76 -22.42
CA PRO A 329 -4.59 7.73 -23.30
C PRO A 329 -5.72 6.85 -22.77
N ALA A 330 -5.40 5.76 -22.06
CA ALA A 330 -6.40 4.88 -21.47
C ALA A 330 -7.17 5.58 -20.33
N VAL A 331 -6.45 6.26 -19.44
CA VAL A 331 -7.05 7.04 -18.34
C VAL A 331 -7.84 8.23 -18.89
N GLU A 332 -7.30 8.95 -19.87
CA GLU A 332 -7.97 10.11 -20.48
C GLU A 332 -9.29 9.72 -21.17
N LYS A 333 -9.29 8.60 -21.89
CA LYS A 333 -10.49 8.05 -22.53
C LYS A 333 -11.58 7.79 -21.50
N TYR A 334 -11.26 7.09 -20.41
CA TYR A 334 -12.22 6.77 -19.37
C TYR A 334 -12.79 8.03 -18.69
N LEU A 335 -11.93 8.99 -18.35
CA LEU A 335 -12.36 10.24 -17.71
C LEU A 335 -13.32 11.04 -18.58
N ARG A 336 -13.07 11.06 -19.89
CA ARG A 336 -13.91 11.74 -20.88
C ARG A 336 -15.27 11.05 -21.04
N GLU A 337 -15.28 9.73 -21.17
CA GLU A 337 -16.51 8.93 -21.33
C GLU A 337 -17.43 9.03 -20.11
N ASN A 338 -16.87 9.25 -18.92
CA ASN A 338 -17.63 9.33 -17.66
C ASN A 338 -17.85 10.76 -17.15
N GLY A 339 -17.53 11.79 -17.95
CA GLY A 339 -17.86 13.19 -17.65
C GLY A 339 -17.10 13.79 -16.47
N TYR A 340 -15.91 13.29 -16.14
CA TYR A 340 -15.08 13.88 -15.09
C TYR A 340 -14.39 15.15 -15.58
N GLN A 341 -14.27 16.14 -14.70
CA GLN A 341 -13.41 17.29 -14.92
C GLN A 341 -11.98 16.94 -14.48
N TYR A 342 -10.98 17.18 -15.34
CA TYR A 342 -9.59 16.84 -15.04
C TYR A 342 -8.59 17.84 -15.63
N GLU A 343 -7.42 17.94 -15.00
CA GLU A 343 -6.34 18.84 -15.39
C GLU A 343 -4.99 18.09 -15.39
N TRP A 344 -4.28 18.12 -16.51
CA TRP A 344 -2.94 17.54 -16.63
C TRP A 344 -1.86 18.49 -16.10
N LYS A 345 -0.96 17.95 -15.27
CA LYS A 345 0.18 18.65 -14.67
C LYS A 345 1.49 17.94 -14.99
N ASN A 346 2.61 18.60 -14.74
CA ASN A 346 3.97 18.06 -14.93
C ASN A 346 4.21 17.51 -16.36
N SER A 347 3.90 18.31 -17.38
CA SER A 347 4.02 17.95 -18.80
C SER A 347 3.23 16.69 -19.21
N GLY A 348 2.14 16.38 -18.49
CA GLY A 348 1.29 15.22 -18.77
C GLY A 348 1.68 13.93 -18.06
N GLY A 349 2.56 13.99 -17.05
CA GLY A 349 2.90 12.84 -16.20
C GLY A 349 1.94 12.59 -15.04
N MET A 350 1.12 13.59 -14.68
CA MET A 350 0.14 13.50 -13.59
C MET A 350 -1.16 14.18 -14.00
N VAL A 351 -2.31 13.59 -13.64
CA VAL A 351 -3.64 14.18 -13.81
C VAL A 351 -4.25 14.45 -12.44
N THR A 352 -4.86 15.63 -12.28
CA THR A 352 -5.74 15.96 -11.16
C THR A 352 -7.17 15.75 -11.60
N ILE A 353 -7.96 14.95 -10.88
CA ILE A 353 -9.35 14.65 -11.21
C ILE A 353 -10.25 15.28 -10.15
N ASP A 354 -11.33 15.89 -10.60
CA ASP A 354 -12.43 16.37 -9.77
C ASP A 354 -13.51 15.29 -9.70
N LEU A 355 -13.75 14.75 -8.50
CA LEU A 355 -14.78 13.73 -8.24
C LEU A 355 -16.20 14.31 -8.26
N PHE A 356 -16.35 15.63 -8.35
CA PHE A 356 -17.65 16.23 -8.59
C PHE A 356 -18.03 16.04 -10.07
N LYS A 357 -18.91 15.07 -10.31
CA LYS A 357 -19.51 14.84 -11.62
C LYS A 357 -20.47 15.99 -11.95
N THR A 358 -20.14 16.78 -12.96
CA THR A 358 -21.13 17.60 -13.63
C THR A 358 -22.03 16.66 -14.43
N LEU A 359 -23.26 16.42 -13.94
CA LEU A 359 -24.30 15.74 -14.74
C LEU A 359 -24.48 16.53 -16.05
N CYS A 360 -24.07 15.92 -17.16
CA CYS A 360 -24.35 16.24 -18.58
C CYS A 360 -24.26 17.72 -19.05
N PRO A 361 -23.33 18.05 -19.96
CA PRO A 361 -23.49 19.15 -20.91
C PRO A 361 -24.22 18.68 -22.19
N GLU A 362 -25.45 18.15 -22.04
CA GLU A 362 -26.34 17.81 -23.19
C GLU A 362 -27.66 18.61 -23.16
N ILE A 363 -27.63 19.80 -22.56
CA ILE A 363 -28.65 20.83 -22.79
C ILE A 363 -27.92 22.10 -23.21
N GLN A 364 -27.68 22.24 -24.52
CA GLN A 364 -27.54 23.52 -25.21
C GLN A 364 -28.19 23.43 -26.57
#